data_AF-T1C569-F1
#
_entry.id   AF-T1C569-F1
#
_cell.length_a   1.000
_cell.length_b   1.000
_cell.length_c   1.000
_cell.angle_alpha   90.00
_cell.angle_beta   90.00
_cell.angle_gamma   90.00
#
_symmetry.space_group_name_H-M   'P 1'
#
loop_
_entity.id
_entity.type
_entity.pdbx_description
1 polymer ?
#
loop_
_entity_poly.entity_id
_entity_poly.type
_entity_poly.pdbx_seq_one_letter_code
_entity_poly.pdbx_strand_id
1 'polypeptide(L)' 'MWSFGKPIIRKNTTKFRANTFGFYTFNGKGTVNTYVNSKQESVMDFLKEIRYNNPFKHIIVILDNFSAHRTENVAIT' A
#
# COMPACT_ATOMS: atom_id res chain seq x y z
N MET A 1 -14.16 -2.55 13.72
CA MET A 1 -15.33 -3.31 13.23
C MET A 1 -16.09 -3.80 14.45
N TRP A 2 -17.29 -3.29 14.69
CA TRP A 2 -18.12 -3.74 15.82
C TRP A 2 -18.89 -5.00 15.43
N SER A 3 -18.95 -5.98 16.34
CA SER A 3 -19.72 -7.21 16.19
C SER A 3 -20.17 -7.69 17.57
N PHE A 4 -21.42 -8.11 17.69
CA PHE A 4 -22.00 -8.67 18.91
C PHE A 4 -21.72 -10.19 19.08
N GLY A 5 -21.03 -10.81 18.11
CA GLY A 5 -20.56 -12.19 18.16
C GLY A 5 -19.15 -12.35 17.59
N LYS A 6 -18.56 -13.55 17.63
CA LYS A 6 -17.22 -13.79 17.11
C LYS A 6 -17.24 -13.68 15.57
N PRO A 7 -16.59 -12.66 14.97
CA PRO A 7 -16.64 -12.47 13.53
C PRO A 7 -15.88 -13.60 12.84
N ILE A 8 -16.55 -14.30 11.91
CA ILE A 8 -15.94 -15.36 11.09
C ILE A 8 -15.49 -14.71 9.78
N ILE A 9 -14.18 -14.64 9.57
CA ILE A 9 -13.62 -14.13 8.32
C ILE A 9 -13.68 -15.26 7.28
N ARG A 10 -14.59 -15.15 6.30
CA ARG A 10 -14.59 -16.01 5.11
C ARG A 10 -13.86 -15.30 3.98
N LYS A 11 -12.74 -15.87 3.53
CA LYS A 11 -11.98 -15.38 2.36
C LYS A 11 -12.10 -16.40 1.23
N ASN A 12 -12.68 -15.97 0.12
CA ASN A 12 -12.68 -16.74 -1.14
C ASN A 12 -11.45 -16.41 -2.01
N THR A 13 -10.42 -15.82 -1.42
CA THR A 13 -9.21 -15.39 -2.12
C THR A 13 -8.03 -16.26 -1.71
N THR A 14 -7.26 -16.71 -2.70
CA THR A 14 -5.94 -17.29 -2.47
C THR A 14 -5.07 -16.25 -1.79
N LYS A 15 -4.33 -16.66 -0.74
CA LYS A 15 -3.37 -15.77 -0.07
C LYS A 15 -2.25 -15.44 -1.05
N PHE A 16 -2.34 -14.29 -1.72
CA PHE A 16 -1.28 -13.75 -2.56
C PHE A 16 -0.43 -12.79 -1.72
N ARG A 17 0.82 -13.17 -1.45
CA ARG A 17 1.77 -12.31 -0.73
C ARG A 17 2.38 -11.34 -1.75
N ALA A 18 1.79 -10.17 -1.86
CA ALA A 18 2.33 -9.06 -2.66
C ALA A 18 2.41 -7.80 -1.82
N ASN A 19 3.42 -6.99 -2.13
CA ASN A 19 3.57 -5.68 -1.56
C ASN A 19 2.73 -4.70 -2.39
N THR A 20 1.89 -3.92 -1.71
CA THR A 20 1.04 -2.93 -2.36
C THR A 20 1.75 -1.58 -2.29
N PHE A 21 1.89 -0.92 -3.43
CA PHE A 21 2.32 0.47 -3.49
C PHE A 21 1.12 1.36 -3.80
N GLY A 22 1.02 2.47 -3.09
CA GLY A 22 -0.05 3.44 -3.24
C GLY A 22 0.51 4.85 -3.44
N PHE A 23 -0.04 5.55 -4.42
CA PHE A 23 0.19 6.96 -4.68
C PHE A 23 -1.12 7.70 -4.46
N TYR A 24 -1.18 8.45 -3.36
CA TYR A 24 -2.32 9.27 -2.99
C TYR A 24 -1.99 10.73 -3.31
N THR A 25 -2.84 11.38 -4.08
CA THR A 25 -2.62 12.75 -4.56
C THR A 25 -3.86 13.59 -4.35
N PHE A 26 -3.66 14.85 -3.95
CA PHE A 26 -4.74 15.81 -3.78
C PHE A 26 -5.27 16.32 -5.14
N ASN A 27 -4.39 16.51 -6.12
CA ASN A 27 -4.70 17.22 -7.38
C ASN A 27 -4.21 16.48 -8.64
N GLY A 28 -4.19 15.15 -8.58
CA GLY A 28 -3.80 14.28 -9.71
C GLY A 28 -4.59 12.98 -9.73
N LYS A 29 -4.14 12.02 -10.53
CA LYS A 29 -4.69 10.67 -10.56
C LYS A 29 -3.88 9.78 -9.63
N GLY A 30 -4.55 9.25 -8.60
CA GLY A 30 -3.97 8.26 -7.70
C GLY A 30 -3.72 6.92 -8.42
N THR A 31 -2.73 6.19 -7.94
CA THR A 31 -2.32 4.90 -8.52
C THR A 31 -2.09 3.91 -7.40
N VAL A 32 -2.65 2.70 -7.52
CA VAL A 32 -2.43 1.59 -6.58
C VAL A 32 -2.09 0.37 -7.39
N ASN A 33 -0.98 -0.28 -7.07
CA ASN A 33 -0.56 -1.48 -7.76
C ASN A 33 0.12 -2.46 -6.79
N THR A 34 0.05 -3.74 -7.12
CA THR A 34 0.58 -4.83 -6.29
C THR A 34 1.72 -5.52 -7.00
N TYR A 35 2.85 -5.68 -6.31
CA TYR A 35 4.04 -6.32 -6.85
C TYR A 35 4.42 -7.52 -5.99
N VAL A 36 4.99 -8.55 -6.62
CA VAL A 36 5.44 -9.76 -5.93
C VAL A 36 6.53 -9.46 -4.89
N ASN A 37 7.29 -8.37 -5.09
CA ASN A 37 8.33 -7.93 -4.19
C ASN A 37 8.44 -6.39 -4.18
N SER A 38 9.22 -5.85 -3.23
CA SER A 38 9.54 -4.41 -3.15
C SER A 38 10.99 -4.13 -3.53
N LYS A 39 11.54 -4.88 -4.51
CA LYS A 39 12.87 -4.58 -5.03
C LYS A 39 12.86 -3.27 -5.80
N GLN A 40 14.05 -2.74 -6.03
CA GLN A 40 14.27 -1.47 -6.72
C GLN A 40 13.52 -1.41 -8.06
N GLU A 41 13.51 -2.48 -8.84
CA GLU A 41 12.84 -2.50 -10.15
C GLU A 41 11.33 -2.30 -10.02
N SER A 42 10.70 -2.96 -9.05
CA SER A 42 9.25 -2.81 -8.78
C SER A 42 8.90 -1.39 -8.34
N VAL A 43 9.76 -0.77 -7.53
CA VAL A 43 9.59 0.64 -7.12
C VAL A 43 9.74 1.56 -8.33
N MET A 44 10.75 1.35 -9.19
CA MET A 44 10.97 2.16 -10.38
C MET A 44 9.81 2.06 -11.37
N ASP A 45 9.27 0.87 -11.58
CA ASP A 45 8.11 0.68 -12.45
C ASP A 45 6.86 1.36 -11.89
N PHE A 46 6.66 1.32 -10.58
CA PHE A 46 5.57 2.06 -9.94
C PHE A 46 5.72 3.58 -10.12
N LEU A 47 6.93 4.13 -9.99
CA LEU A 47 7.18 5.56 -10.23
C LEU A 47 6.90 5.96 -11.69
N LYS A 48 7.25 5.11 -12.66
CA LYS A 48 6.90 5.33 -14.08
C LYS A 48 5.38 5.35 -14.27
N GLU A 49 4.66 4.46 -13.61
CA GLU A 49 3.20 4.39 -13.67
C GLU A 49 2.54 5.68 -13.12
N ILE A 50 3.06 6.22 -12.02
CA ILE A 50 2.62 7.50 -11.47
C ILE A 50 2.82 8.63 -12.50
N ARG A 51 4.00 8.70 -13.12
CA ARG A 51 4.30 9.72 -14.15
C ARG A 51 3.44 9.55 -15.40
N TYR A 52 3.24 8.32 -15.86
CA TYR A 52 2.40 8.03 -17.02
C TYR A 52 0.96 8.51 -16.80
N ASN A 53 0.41 8.27 -15.60
CA ASN A 53 -0.92 8.74 -15.22
C ASN A 53 -1.00 10.25 -14.94
N ASN A 54 0.13 10.93 -14.73
CA ASN A 54 0.22 12.35 -14.41
C ASN A 54 1.30 13.06 -15.26
N PRO A 55 1.13 13.15 -16.59
CA PRO A 55 2.22 13.48 -17.50
C PRO A 55 2.72 14.93 -17.42
N PHE A 56 1.82 15.89 -17.22
CA PHE A 56 2.13 17.31 -17.46
C PHE A 56 2.54 18.11 -16.21
N LYS A 57 2.04 17.73 -15.03
CA LYS A 57 2.27 18.49 -13.80
C LYS A 57 3.54 18.04 -13.09
N HIS A 58 4.10 18.93 -12.27
CA HIS A 58 5.13 18.54 -11.32
C HIS A 58 4.55 17.56 -10.30
N ILE A 59 5.34 16.53 -9.97
CA ILE A 59 4.96 15.50 -9.00
C ILE A 59 5.94 15.62 -7.84
N ILE A 60 5.41 15.89 -6.65
CA ILE A 60 6.15 15.85 -5.40
C ILE A 60 5.78 14.53 -4.72
N VAL A 61 6.75 13.64 -4.57
CA VAL A 61 6.58 12.37 -3.85
C VAL A 61 7.24 12.51 -2.49
N ILE A 62 6.45 12.33 -1.43
CA ILE A 62 6.96 12.27 -0.06
C ILE A 62 7.01 10.79 0.29
N LEU A 63 8.22 10.24 0.39
CA LEU A 63 8.43 8.90 0.91
C LEU A 63 8.43 8.99 2.42
N ASP A 64 7.26 8.81 3.00
CA ASP A 64 7.15 8.70 4.44
C ASP A 64 7.61 7.30 4.88
N ASN A 65 8.80 7.22 5.48
CA ASN A 65 9.29 6.00 6.13
C ASN A 65 8.90 5.97 7.62
N PHE A 66 7.76 6.57 7.97
CA PHE A 66 7.30 6.60 9.35
C PHE A 66 6.92 5.19 9.83
N SER A 67 7.70 4.70 10.78
CA SER A 67 7.46 3.45 11.50
C SER A 67 6.32 3.62 12.50
N ALA A 68 5.10 3.90 12.03
CA ALA A 68 3.93 4.15 12.88
C ALA A 68 3.53 2.95 13.76
N HIS A 69 3.93 1.74 13.38
CA HIS A 69 3.54 0.50 14.07
C HIS A 69 4.75 -0.37 14.39
N ARG A 70 5.48 0.00 15.44
CA ARG A 70 6.10 -0.99 16.33
C ARG A 70 5.34 -0.97 17.64
N THR A 71 4.27 -1.75 17.71
CA THR A 71 3.67 -2.07 19.02
C THR A 71 4.57 -3.12 19.65
N GLU A 72 5.37 -2.71 20.63
CA GLU A 72 6.03 -3.66 21.52
C GLU A 72 4.94 -4.42 22.31
N ASN A 73 4.99 -5.75 22.22
CA ASN A 73 4.38 -6.68 23.17
C ASN A 73 2.93 -6.42 23.58
N VAL A 74 1.97 -6.94 22.81
CA VAL A 74 0.72 -7.41 23.43
C VAL A 74 0.91 -8.89 23.74
N ALA A 75 1.46 -9.18 24.92
CA ALA A 75 1.41 -10.52 25.49
C ALA A 75 -0.07 -10.83 25.77
N ILE A 76 -0.64 -11.77 25.01
CA ILE A 76 -1.94 -12.35 25.34
C ILE A 76 -1.66 -13.38 26.44
N THR A 77 -1.87 -12.99 27.69
CA THR A 77 -2.02 -13.92 28.83
C THR A 77 -3.44 -14.44 28.85
#